data_AF-A0A0G2A6U4-F1
#
_entry.id   AF-A0A0G2A6U4-F1
#
_cell.length_a   1.000
_cell.length_b   1.000
_cell.length_c   1.000
_cell.angle_alpha   90.00
_cell.angle_beta   90.00
_cell.angle_gamma   90.00
#
_symmetry.space_group_name_H-M   'P 1'
#
loop_
_entity.id
_entity.type
_entity.pdbx_description
1 polymer ?
#
loop_
_entity_poly.entity_id
_entity_poly.type
_entity_poly.pdbx_seq_one_letter_code
_entity_poly.pdbx_strand_id
1 'polypeptide(L)' 'STFTVALALGKSVREALMWGPVNSMSVVQQIGARAGLLTRERLEEYLAKAPEDYRPQLMN' A
#
# COMPACT_ATOMS: atom_id res chain seq x y z
N SER A 1 2.46 2.80 -8.81
CA SER A 1 1.21 2.28 -9.42
C SER A 1 0.12 2.09 -8.38
N THR A 2 0.36 1.39 -7.27
CA THR A 2 -0.69 1.06 -6.27
C THR A 2 -1.38 2.28 -5.65
N PHE A 3 -0.64 3.35 -5.35
CA PHE A 3 -1.22 4.64 -4.96
C PHE A 3 -2.24 5.16 -6.00
N THR A 4 -1.84 5.20 -7.27
CA THR A 4 -2.70 5.64 -8.38
C THR A 4 -3.93 4.74 -8.54
N VAL A 5 -3.78 3.44 -8.37
CA VAL A 5 -4.91 2.49 -8.41
C VAL A 5 -5.90 2.78 -7.28
N ALA A 6 -5.43 3.04 -6.06
CA ALA A 6 -6.30 3.40 -4.94
C ALA A 6 -7.12 4.66 -5.26
N LEU A 7 -6.48 5.70 -5.81
CA LEU A 7 -7.19 6.91 -6.27
C LEU A 7 -8.22 6.61 -7.36
N ALA A 8 -7.85 5.79 -8.36
CA ALA A 8 -8.78 5.38 -9.43
C ALA A 8 -9.99 4.59 -8.90
N LEU A 9 -9.84 3.90 -7.76
CA LEU A 9 -10.92 3.22 -7.04
C LEU A 9 -11.72 4.15 -6.12
N GLY A 10 -11.51 5.47 -6.17
CA GLY A 10 -12.24 6.45 -5.37
C GLY A 10 -11.79 6.57 -3.93
N LYS A 11 -10.62 6.01 -3.57
CA LYS A 11 -10.05 6.16 -2.23
C LYS A 11 -9.54 7.59 -2.02
N SER A 12 -9.58 8.04 -0.77
CA SER A 12 -8.98 9.31 -0.39
C SER A 12 -7.46 9.28 -0.58
N VAL A 13 -6.83 10.45 -0.71
CA VAL A 13 -5.36 10.57 -0.76
C VAL A 13 -4.72 9.91 0.47
N ARG A 14 -5.32 10.07 1.65
CA ARG A 14 -4.84 9.48 2.90
C ARG A 14 -4.86 7.95 2.85
N GLU A 15 -5.93 7.34 2.33
CA GLU A 15 -5.98 5.88 2.11
C GLU A 15 -4.99 5.44 1.02
N ALA A 16 -4.88 6.16 -0.09
CA ALA A 16 -3.97 5.83 -1.17
C ALA A 16 -2.50 5.85 -0.72
N LEU A 17 -2.12 6.80 0.15
CA LEU A 17 -0.80 6.87 0.77
C LEU A 17 -0.49 5.63 1.62
N MET A 18 -1.49 4.98 2.20
CA MET A 18 -1.32 3.73 2.92
C MET A 18 -1.04 2.55 1.98
N TRP A 19 -1.64 2.54 0.79
CA TRP A 19 -1.56 1.43 -0.17
C TRP A 19 -0.22 1.32 -0.89
N GLY A 20 0.36 2.47 -1.27
CA GLY A 20 1.59 2.53 -2.06
C GLY A 20 2.76 1.75 -1.45
N PRO A 21 3.19 2.08 -0.22
CA PRO A 21 4.35 1.46 0.40
C PRO A 21 4.17 -0.04 0.71
N VAL A 22 2.96 -0.50 1.05
CA VAL A 22 2.69 -1.93 1.34
C VAL A 22 3.05 -2.81 0.15
N ASN A 23 2.60 -2.44 -1.05
CA ASN A 23 2.89 -3.23 -2.24
C ASN A 23 4.38 -3.17 -2.63
N SER A 24 4.99 -1.98 -2.53
CA SER A 24 6.43 -1.82 -2.79
C SER A 24 7.29 -2.60 -1.80
N MET A 25 6.91 -2.64 -0.52
CA MET A 25 7.57 -3.42 0.52
C MET A 25 7.53 -4.91 0.18
N SER A 26 6.40 -5.44 -0.29
CA SER A 26 6.30 -6.85 -0.68
C SER A 26 7.16 -7.19 -1.90
N VAL A 27 7.24 -6.29 -2.90
CA VAL A 27 8.05 -6.50 -4.12
C VAL A 27 9.54 -6.66 -3.80
N VAL A 28 10.10 -5.87 -2.89
CA VAL A 28 11.53 -5.92 -2.58
C VAL A 28 11.96 -7.18 -1.80
N GLN A 29 11.01 -7.97 -1.31
CA GLN A 29 11.28 -9.24 -0.62
C GLN A 29 11.54 -10.41 -1.58
N GLN A 30 11.38 -10.20 -2.90
CA GLN A 30 11.46 -11.26 -3.90
C GLN A 30 12.35 -10.83 -5.08
N ILE A 31 13.02 -11.80 -5.72
CA ILE A 31 13.74 -11.54 -6.97
C ILE A 31 12.71 -11.43 -8.11
N GLY A 32 12.71 -10.28 -8.78
CA GLY A 32 11.85 -10.00 -9.92
C GLY A 32 10.65 -9.10 -9.57
N ALA A 33 10.45 -8.06 -10.38
CA ALA A 33 9.51 -6.96 -10.09
C ALA A 33 8.04 -7.37 -9.91
N ARG A 34 7.64 -8.53 -10.45
CA ARG A 34 6.26 -9.04 -10.36
C ARG A 34 6.05 -10.06 -9.24
N ALA A 35 7.13 -10.65 -8.72
CA ALA A 35 7.05 -11.79 -7.81
C ALA A 35 6.44 -11.41 -6.45
N GLY A 36 6.68 -10.19 -5.97
CA GLY A 36 6.09 -9.69 -4.73
C GLY A 36 4.90 -8.74 -4.93
N LEU A 37 4.31 -8.66 -6.14
CA LEU A 37 3.08 -7.88 -6.33
C LEU A 37 1.93 -8.54 -5.57
N LEU A 38 1.26 -7.76 -4.72
CA LEU A 38 0.12 -8.22 -3.94
C LEU A 38 -1.17 -8.13 -4.75
N THR A 39 -2.08 -9.06 -4.50
CA THR A 39 -3.49 -8.87 -4.85
C THR A 39 -4.10 -7.83 -3.93
N ARG A 40 -5.29 -7.33 -4.31
CA ARG A 40 -6.01 -6.35 -3.49
C ARG A 40 -6.32 -6.91 -2.09
N GLU A 41 -6.77 -8.15 -2.03
CA GLU A 41 -7.17 -8.81 -0.78
C GLU A 41 -5.96 -8.92 0.17
N ARG A 42 -4.80 -9.35 -0.34
CA ARG A 42 -3.58 -9.44 0.45
C ARG A 42 -3.07 -8.08 0.92
N LEU A 43 -3.17 -7.06 0.06
CA LEU A 43 -2.83 -5.69 0.45
C LEU A 43 -3.74 -5.18 1.58
N GLU A 44 -5.04 -5.43 1.49
CA GLU A 44 -6.01 -5.05 2.52
C GLU A 44 -5.78 -5.82 3.84
N GLU A 45 -5.35 -7.09 3.78
CA GLU A 45 -4.92 -7.85 4.97
C GLU A 45 -3.70 -7.24 5.66
N TYR A 46 -2.70 -6.77 4.91
CA TYR A 46 -1.55 -6.05 5.49
C TYR A 46 -2.00 -4.76 6.16
N LEU A 47 -2.87 -3.99 5.52
CA LEU A 47 -3.39 -2.74 6.07
C LEU A 47 -4.23 -2.95 7.33
N ALA A 48 -5.01 -4.02 7.41
CA ALA A 48 -5.79 -4.37 8.60
C ALA A 48 -4.91 -4.69 9.82
N LYS A 49 -3.65 -5.11 9.59
CA LYS A 49 -2.66 -5.41 10.63
C LYS A 49 -1.64 -4.30 10.84
N ALA A 50 -1.70 -3.24 10.03
CA ALA A 50 -0.74 -2.15 10.12
C ALA A 50 -0.87 -1.45 11.48
N PRO A 51 0.25 -1.10 12.13
CA PRO A 51 0.21 -0.36 13.38
C PRO A 51 -0.39 1.03 13.16
N GLU A 52 -0.95 1.63 14.21
CA GLU A 52 -1.65 2.92 14.11
C GLU A 52 -0.75 4.07 13.62
N ASP A 53 0.54 4.00 13.93
CA ASP A 53 1.57 4.96 13.52
C ASP A 53 1.96 4.86 12.04
N TYR A 54 1.50 3.83 11.32
CA TYR A 54 1.65 3.74 9.86
C TYR A 54 0.80 4.79 9.13
N ARG A 55 -0.23 5.35 9.78
CA ARG A 55 -1.09 6.37 9.17
C ARG A 55 -0.30 7.62 8.77
N PRO A 56 -0.58 8.24 7.60
CA PRO A 56 0.17 9.40 7.16
C PRO A 56 -0.05 10.57 8.12
N GLN A 57 1.01 11.30 8.43
CA GLN A 57 0.94 12.49 9.27
C GLN A 57 1.24 13.73 8.42
N LEU A 58 0.75 14.88 8.87
CA LEU A 58 1.17 16.15 8.29
C LEU A 58 2.62 16.40 8.74
N MET A 59 3.50 16.73 7.79
CA MET A 59 4.81 17.29 8.14
C MET A 59 4.60 18.74 8.56
N ASN A 60 5.04 19.06 9.77
CA ASN A 60 5.10 20.41 10.31
C ASN A 60 6.51 20.99 10.13
#